data_AF-A0A3N4MGF5-F1
#
_entry.id   AF-A0A3N4MGF5-F1
#
_cell.length_a   1.000
_cell.length_b   1.000
_cell.length_c   1.000
_cell.angle_alpha   90.00
_cell.angle_beta   90.00
_cell.angle_gamma   90.00
#
_symmetry.space_group_name_H-M   'P 1'
#
loop_
_entity.id
_entity.type
_entity.pdbx_description
1 polymer ?
#
loop_
_entity_poly.entity_id
_entity_poly.type
_entity_poly.pdbx_seq_one_letter_code
_entity_poly.pdbx_strand_id
1 'polypeptide(L)'
;MAEHWQTILLERYGWYYSANFDAAGMPNNVDIHTHGLFERFNHYDLQICLPVTAGELELVNGLFGIVVDEIALGNRFLPGIPYLGLLAAPVAVSFAMASVAGRRYLRIIYPDIDGEVTAFPFCTQSTQLTDHRPLLPVFHEPGDIVDIGDVAHFILALNTAHGLVYRTGLELATFCLPGEEEPAFGWGAVERLEAVLHKCREICGVEFDMDKIAIQMEVVRKAMLPVSWLVEKGL
;
A
#
# COMPACT_ATOMS: atom_id res chain seq x y z
N MET A 1 27.61 -7.49 -2.35
CA MET A 1 28.13 -6.86 -1.11
C MET A 1 27.66 -5.42 -1.13
N ALA A 2 27.06 -4.92 -0.05
CA ALA A 2 26.70 -3.52 0.05
C ALA A 2 27.98 -2.66 -0.08
N GLU A 3 27.90 -1.56 -0.81
CA GLU A 3 29.03 -0.64 -0.94
C GLU A 3 29.34 0.00 0.43
N HIS A 4 30.59 0.33 0.70
CA HIS A 4 31.04 0.80 2.02
C HIS A 4 30.22 2.00 2.53
N TRP A 5 29.82 2.92 1.64
CA TRP A 5 29.00 4.07 2.00
C TRP A 5 27.58 3.70 2.42
N GLN A 6 26.98 2.64 1.85
CA GLN A 6 25.64 2.18 2.23
C GLN A 6 25.63 1.71 3.68
N THR A 7 26.69 0.99 4.08
CA THR A 7 26.87 0.54 5.46
C THR A 7 26.97 1.75 6.41
N ILE A 8 27.76 2.76 6.05
CA ILE A 8 27.89 3.99 6.86
C ILE A 8 26.55 4.70 7.04
N LEU A 9 25.74 4.82 5.98
CA LEU A 9 24.44 5.50 6.06
C LEU A 9 23.43 4.69 6.88
N LEU A 10 23.39 3.37 6.71
CA LEU A 10 22.56 2.49 7.54
C LEU A 10 22.95 2.57 9.02
N GLU A 11 24.24 2.55 9.35
CA GLU A 11 24.70 2.67 10.74
C GLU A 11 24.37 4.03 11.35
N ARG A 12 24.50 5.12 10.57
CA ARG A 12 24.32 6.48 11.07
C ARG A 12 22.87 6.92 11.15
N TYR A 13 22.07 6.58 10.13
CA TYR A 13 20.71 7.11 9.96
C TYR A 13 19.65 6.01 9.96
N GLY A 14 20.04 4.74 9.84
CA GLY A 14 19.11 3.62 9.74
C GLY A 14 18.51 3.41 8.35
N TRP A 15 18.83 4.28 7.38
CA TRP A 15 18.32 4.19 6.02
C TRP A 15 19.21 4.93 5.01
N TYR A 16 19.01 4.62 3.72
CA TYR A 16 19.49 5.41 2.58
C TYR A 16 18.53 5.21 1.40
N TYR A 17 18.71 5.93 0.30
CA TYR A 17 17.97 5.66 -0.94
C TYR A 17 18.90 5.43 -2.13
N SER A 18 18.41 4.71 -3.11
CA SER A 18 19.04 4.53 -4.43
C SER A 18 18.11 5.06 -5.52
N ALA A 19 18.69 5.58 -6.60
CA ALA A 19 17.94 6.11 -7.74
C ALA A 19 18.37 5.41 -9.03
N ASN A 20 17.40 4.94 -9.81
CA ASN A 20 17.57 4.46 -11.17
C ASN A 20 16.63 5.23 -12.11
N PHE A 21 17.21 6.03 -13.01
CA PHE A 21 16.47 6.87 -13.96
C PHE A 21 16.21 6.19 -15.31
N ASP A 22 16.70 4.95 -15.48
CA ASP A 22 16.49 4.12 -16.66
C ASP A 22 15.78 2.80 -16.26
N ALA A 23 14.88 2.88 -15.29
CA ALA A 23 14.16 1.75 -14.72
C ALA A 23 13.02 1.31 -15.65
N ALA A 24 13.36 0.66 -16.76
CA ALA A 24 12.39 0.17 -17.73
C ALA A 24 11.30 -0.70 -17.08
N GLY A 25 10.03 -0.38 -17.34
CA GLY A 25 8.88 -1.09 -16.77
C GLY A 25 8.44 -0.59 -15.38
N MET A 26 9.08 0.47 -14.89
CA MET A 26 8.61 1.25 -13.74
C MET A 26 7.85 2.48 -14.22
N PRO A 27 6.93 3.03 -13.41
CA PRO A 27 6.26 4.28 -13.75
C PRO A 27 7.28 5.37 -14.08
N ASN A 28 7.02 6.09 -15.18
CA ASN A 28 7.91 7.12 -15.70
C ASN A 28 9.35 6.66 -16.00
N ASN A 29 9.60 5.34 -16.07
CA ASN A 29 10.94 4.73 -16.14
C ASN A 29 11.88 5.15 -15.00
N VAL A 30 11.32 5.54 -13.85
CA VAL A 30 12.08 5.96 -12.67
C VAL A 30 11.76 5.04 -11.50
N ASP A 31 12.80 4.58 -10.83
CA ASP A 31 12.70 3.84 -9.58
C ASP A 31 13.69 4.42 -8.58
N ILE A 32 13.15 5.18 -7.63
CA ILE A 32 13.91 5.67 -6.49
C ILE A 32 13.29 5.08 -5.25
N HIS A 33 14.07 4.37 -4.44
CA HIS A 33 13.54 3.71 -3.26
C HIS A 33 14.55 3.70 -2.11
N THR A 34 14.01 3.61 -0.90
CA THR A 34 14.81 3.51 0.32
C THR A 34 15.28 2.08 0.58
N HIS A 35 16.23 1.96 1.49
CA HIS A 35 16.68 0.71 2.10
C HIS A 35 16.84 0.92 3.60
N GLY A 36 16.61 -0.13 4.38
CA GLY A 36 16.87 -0.15 5.83
C GLY A 36 15.66 0.16 6.71
N LEU A 37 14.54 0.62 6.13
CA LEU A 37 13.37 0.99 6.94
C LEU A 37 12.74 -0.21 7.63
N PHE A 38 12.79 -1.39 7.01
CA PHE A 38 12.24 -2.60 7.60
C PHE A 38 13.03 -3.01 8.84
N GLU A 39 14.35 -3.12 8.70
CA GLU A 39 15.25 -3.54 9.78
C GLU A 39 15.26 -2.54 10.93
N ARG A 40 15.15 -1.24 10.62
CA ARG A 40 15.25 -0.18 11.63
C ARG A 40 13.93 0.16 12.30
N PHE A 41 12.85 0.24 11.53
CA PHE A 41 11.57 0.80 11.97
C PHE A 41 10.40 -0.19 11.83
N ASN A 42 10.63 -1.42 11.35
CA ASN A 42 9.59 -2.38 11.02
C ASN A 42 8.53 -1.78 10.10
N HIS A 43 9.00 -1.09 9.06
CA HIS A 43 8.20 -0.41 8.04
C HIS A 43 8.72 -0.76 6.64
N TYR A 44 7.84 -0.86 5.65
CA TYR A 44 8.27 -1.06 4.26
C TYR A 44 9.17 0.07 3.78
N ASP A 45 10.14 -0.26 2.94
CA ASP A 45 10.88 0.76 2.23
C ASP A 45 9.97 1.61 1.35
N LEU A 46 10.29 2.88 1.19
CA LEU A 46 9.51 3.82 0.39
C LEU A 46 9.98 3.79 -1.06
N GLN A 47 9.07 4.07 -1.99
CA GLN A 47 9.39 4.20 -3.42
C GLN A 47 8.79 5.48 -4.01
N ILE A 48 9.50 6.15 -4.89
CA ILE A 48 9.03 7.26 -5.72
C ILE A 48 9.33 6.89 -7.17
N CYS A 49 8.31 7.02 -8.02
CA CYS A 49 8.41 6.81 -9.47
C CYS A 49 7.94 8.04 -10.26
N LEU A 50 8.18 9.24 -9.72
CA LEU A 50 7.95 10.49 -10.43
C LEU A 50 9.03 10.72 -11.49
N PRO A 51 8.74 11.45 -12.58
CA PRO A 51 9.74 11.78 -13.60
C PRO A 51 10.67 12.89 -13.10
N VAL A 52 11.48 12.56 -12.11
CA VAL A 52 12.51 13.45 -11.57
C VAL A 52 13.83 13.21 -12.28
N THR A 53 14.65 14.24 -12.34
CA THR A 53 16.00 14.20 -12.90
C THR A 53 17.06 14.12 -11.80
N ALA A 54 18.31 13.82 -12.17
CA ALA A 54 19.43 13.82 -11.22
C ALA A 54 19.62 15.17 -10.50
N GLY A 55 19.25 16.29 -11.14
CA GLY A 55 19.31 17.63 -10.55
C GLY A 55 18.25 17.88 -9.47
N GLU A 56 17.24 17.02 -9.35
CA GLU A 56 16.11 17.16 -8.43
C GLU A 56 16.18 16.16 -7.26
N LEU A 57 17.28 15.42 -7.13
CA LEU A 57 17.45 14.42 -6.07
C LEU A 57 17.41 15.00 -4.66
N GLU A 58 17.74 16.28 -4.48
CA GLU A 58 17.60 16.96 -3.18
C GLU A 58 16.13 17.03 -2.75
N LEU A 59 15.21 17.25 -3.70
CA LEU A 59 13.77 17.24 -3.41
C LEU A 59 13.31 15.86 -2.99
N VAL A 60 13.76 14.82 -3.70
CA VAL A 60 13.46 13.42 -3.40
C VAL A 60 13.98 13.02 -2.01
N ASN A 61 15.21 13.43 -1.68
CA ASN A 61 15.78 13.23 -0.35
C ASN A 61 14.95 13.93 0.73
N GLY A 62 14.49 15.16 0.49
CA GLY A 62 13.61 15.88 1.40
C GLY A 62 12.28 15.17 1.63
N LEU A 63 11.66 14.66 0.55
CA LEU A 63 10.42 13.89 0.64
C LEU A 63 10.59 12.60 1.46
N PHE A 64 11.64 11.81 1.19
CA PHE A 64 11.91 10.64 2.01
C PHE A 64 12.23 11.00 3.46
N GLY A 65 13.04 12.04 3.69
CA GLY A 65 13.38 12.50 5.03
C GLY A 65 12.14 12.79 5.88
N ILE A 66 11.19 13.54 5.33
CA ILE A 66 9.94 13.86 6.03
C ILE A 66 9.15 12.58 6.38
N VAL A 67 8.95 11.68 5.42
CA VAL A 67 8.17 10.45 5.65
C VAL A 67 8.90 9.53 6.63
N VAL A 68 10.23 9.42 6.53
CA VAL A 68 11.04 8.59 7.43
C VAL A 68 11.08 9.16 8.85
N ASP A 69 11.13 10.48 9.02
CA ASP A 69 11.05 11.12 10.34
C ASP A 69 9.72 10.79 11.03
N GLU A 70 8.61 10.85 10.30
CA GLU A 70 7.29 10.44 10.80
C GLU A 70 7.27 8.93 11.18
N ILE A 71 7.85 8.07 10.35
CA ILE A 71 8.01 6.63 10.66
C ILE A 71 8.84 6.43 11.93
N ALA A 72 9.92 7.19 12.10
CA ALA A 72 10.79 7.12 13.27
C ALA A 72 10.08 7.59 14.56
N LEU A 73 9.09 8.49 14.45
CA LEU A 73 8.19 8.86 15.54
C LEU A 73 7.14 7.79 15.86
N GLY A 74 7.07 6.72 15.06
CA GLY A 74 6.16 5.59 15.24
C GLY A 74 4.90 5.67 14.39
N ASN A 75 4.76 6.68 13.52
CA ASN A 75 3.64 6.75 12.59
C ASN A 75 3.78 5.65 11.52
N ARG A 76 2.65 5.07 11.11
CA ARG A 76 2.59 4.06 10.05
C ARG A 76 1.81 4.59 8.88
N PHE A 77 2.39 4.48 7.70
CA PHE A 77 1.74 4.86 6.45
C PHE A 77 1.15 3.64 5.77
N LEU A 78 -0.05 3.82 5.25
CA LEU A 78 -0.89 2.73 4.77
C LEU A 78 -1.31 3.01 3.32
N PRO A 79 -1.39 1.96 2.50
CA PRO A 79 -1.81 2.12 1.12
C PRO A 79 -3.27 2.59 1.03
N GLY A 80 -3.55 3.48 0.10
CA GLY A 80 -4.89 3.99 -0.19
C GLY A 80 -5.43 5.04 0.79
N ILE A 81 -4.70 5.36 1.87
CA ILE A 81 -5.09 6.43 2.80
C ILE A 81 -4.49 7.76 2.34
N PRO A 82 -5.30 8.83 2.20
CA PRO A 82 -4.79 10.17 1.97
C PRO A 82 -4.31 10.81 3.29
N TYR A 83 -3.08 11.31 3.29
CA TYR A 83 -2.43 11.99 4.41
C TYR A 83 -2.23 13.47 4.07
N LEU A 84 -3.01 14.33 4.74
CA LEU A 84 -2.91 15.78 4.60
C LEU A 84 -1.83 16.34 5.52
N GLY A 85 -1.06 17.32 5.05
CA GLY A 85 -0.04 18.00 5.84
C GLY A 85 1.23 17.19 6.06
N LEU A 86 1.33 15.99 5.47
CA LEU A 86 2.56 15.21 5.44
C LEU A 86 3.66 15.96 4.68
N LEU A 87 3.29 16.68 3.63
CA LEU A 87 4.18 17.58 2.91
C LEU A 87 3.78 19.03 3.18
N ALA A 88 4.73 19.95 2.98
CA ALA A 88 4.49 21.39 3.16
C ALA A 88 3.42 21.97 2.20
N ALA A 89 2.95 21.19 1.22
CA ALA A 89 1.90 21.56 0.28
C ALA A 89 0.50 21.19 0.84
N PRO A 90 -0.56 21.95 0.51
CA PRO A 90 -1.93 21.67 0.97
C PRO A 90 -2.58 20.46 0.28
N VAL A 91 -1.79 19.59 -0.34
CA VAL A 91 -2.26 18.42 -1.07
C VAL A 91 -2.11 17.17 -0.22
N ALA A 92 -3.06 16.25 -0.32
CA ALA A 92 -2.98 14.99 0.38
C ALA A 92 -2.09 14.02 -0.41
N VAL A 93 -1.07 13.48 0.25
CA VAL A 93 -0.26 12.39 -0.32
C VAL A 93 -0.89 11.08 0.07
N SER A 94 -0.93 10.12 -0.84
CA SER A 94 -1.32 8.76 -0.51
C SER A 94 -0.18 7.81 -0.81
N PHE A 95 -0.35 6.57 -0.39
CA PHE A 95 0.61 5.53 -0.68
C PHE A 95 -0.05 4.40 -1.45
N ALA A 96 0.74 3.68 -2.24
CA ALA A 96 0.35 2.43 -2.86
C ALA A 96 1.44 1.42 -2.57
N MET A 97 1.07 0.21 -2.18
CA MET A 97 2.08 -0.82 -2.03
C MET A 97 2.57 -1.22 -3.44
N ALA A 98 3.83 -1.63 -3.52
CA ALA A 98 4.54 -2.00 -4.74
C ALA A 98 5.47 -3.20 -4.47
N SER A 99 5.76 -4.01 -5.48
CA SER A 99 6.73 -5.10 -5.46
C SER A 99 7.67 -5.05 -6.67
N VAL A 100 8.97 -4.89 -6.43
CA VAL A 100 10.01 -4.92 -7.47
C VAL A 100 10.98 -6.04 -7.17
N ALA A 101 11.13 -6.97 -8.11
CA ALA A 101 12.01 -8.14 -7.98
C ALA A 101 11.79 -8.95 -6.67
N GLY A 102 10.54 -9.06 -6.22
CA GLY A 102 10.15 -9.78 -5.01
C GLY A 102 10.30 -8.97 -3.71
N ARG A 103 10.84 -7.75 -3.76
CA ARG A 103 10.88 -6.85 -2.60
C ARG A 103 9.71 -5.89 -2.62
N ARG A 104 9.12 -5.65 -1.45
CA ARG A 104 7.95 -4.79 -1.28
C ARG A 104 8.34 -3.38 -0.86
N TYR A 105 7.61 -2.42 -1.39
CA TYR A 105 7.80 -0.99 -1.14
C TYR A 105 6.47 -0.31 -0.95
N LEU A 106 6.40 0.66 -0.05
CA LEU A 106 5.30 1.59 0.02
C LEU A 106 5.60 2.78 -0.90
N ARG A 107 5.06 2.74 -2.12
CA ARG A 107 5.21 3.82 -3.11
C ARG A 107 4.43 5.04 -2.69
N ILE A 108 5.10 6.19 -2.66
CA ILE A 108 4.51 7.50 -2.46
C ILE A 108 3.77 7.89 -3.75
N ILE A 109 2.48 8.18 -3.63
CA ILE A 109 1.63 8.66 -4.71
C ILE A 109 1.44 10.16 -4.52
N TYR A 110 2.16 10.92 -5.33
CA TYR A 110 2.16 12.37 -5.26
C TYR A 110 1.11 12.94 -6.23
N PRO A 111 0.18 13.79 -5.79
CA PRO A 111 -0.79 14.42 -6.68
C PRO A 111 -0.22 15.66 -7.40
N ASP A 112 -0.92 16.15 -8.41
CA ASP A 112 -0.66 17.47 -8.96
C ASP A 112 -1.04 18.60 -7.96
N ILE A 113 -0.90 19.86 -8.42
CA ILE A 113 -1.17 21.04 -7.59
C ILE A 113 -2.63 21.17 -7.17
N ASP A 114 -3.55 20.57 -7.93
CA ASP A 114 -4.98 20.56 -7.64
C ASP A 114 -5.36 19.37 -6.73
N GLY A 115 -4.39 18.52 -6.36
CA GLY A 115 -4.60 17.34 -5.53
C GLY A 115 -5.01 16.10 -6.34
N GLU A 116 -4.92 16.15 -7.66
CA GLU A 116 -5.38 15.10 -8.56
C GLU A 116 -4.24 14.19 -9.05
N VAL A 117 -4.58 12.93 -9.35
CA VAL A 117 -3.62 11.94 -9.90
C VAL A 117 -4.04 11.46 -11.29
N THR A 118 -4.83 12.25 -12.00
CA THR A 118 -5.49 11.83 -13.25
C THR A 118 -4.71 12.20 -14.51
N ALA A 119 -3.89 13.25 -14.44
CA ALA A 119 -3.07 13.72 -15.55
C ALA A 119 -1.67 13.09 -15.55
N PHE A 120 -1.07 12.97 -16.73
CA PHE A 120 0.36 12.64 -16.85
C PHE A 120 1.19 13.79 -16.25
N PRO A 121 2.28 13.52 -15.51
CA PRO A 121 2.86 12.20 -15.20
C PRO A 121 2.30 11.55 -13.92
N PHE A 122 1.37 12.19 -13.23
CA PHE A 122 0.91 11.73 -11.92
C PHE A 122 0.10 10.43 -12.00
N CYS A 123 -0.68 10.26 -13.06
CA CYS A 123 -1.48 9.07 -13.30
C CYS A 123 -0.67 7.81 -13.56
N THR A 124 0.61 7.94 -13.91
CA THR A 124 1.44 6.75 -14.15
C THR A 124 1.92 6.15 -12.84
N GLN A 125 2.10 6.93 -11.76
CA GLN A 125 2.62 6.46 -10.46
C GLN A 125 1.79 5.32 -9.87
N SER A 126 0.48 5.33 -10.11
CA SER A 126 -0.48 4.33 -9.67
C SER A 126 -0.56 3.11 -10.61
N THR A 127 0.12 3.16 -11.75
CA THR A 127 0.08 2.13 -12.80
C THR A 127 1.46 1.51 -13.02
N GLN A 128 1.54 0.23 -13.34
CA GLN A 128 2.78 -0.58 -13.36
C GLN A 128 3.29 -0.91 -11.96
N LEU A 129 2.59 -1.86 -11.33
CA LEU A 129 3.03 -3.25 -11.17
C LEU A 129 1.78 -4.11 -11.32
N THR A 130 1.78 -5.10 -12.23
CA THR A 130 0.67 -6.05 -12.55
C THR A 130 -0.72 -5.69 -11.97
N ASP A 131 -1.57 -5.08 -12.81
CA ASP A 131 -3.03 -4.90 -12.62
C ASP A 131 -3.55 -3.62 -11.90
N HIS A 132 -3.01 -2.45 -12.26
CA HIS A 132 -3.67 -1.13 -12.24
C HIS A 132 -4.31 -0.58 -10.94
N ARG A 133 -4.10 -1.14 -9.74
CA ARG A 133 -4.50 -0.55 -8.44
C ARG A 133 -3.57 -0.97 -7.29
N PRO A 134 -3.56 -0.26 -6.13
CA PRO A 134 -2.83 -0.64 -4.91
C PRO A 134 -2.99 -2.13 -4.60
N LEU A 135 -1.92 -2.81 -4.10
CA LEU A 135 -1.86 -4.28 -4.10
C LEU A 135 -3.19 -4.90 -3.74
N LEU A 136 -3.69 -5.62 -4.73
CA LEU A 136 -4.79 -6.52 -4.55
C LEU A 136 -4.48 -7.40 -3.32
N PRO A 137 -5.48 -7.69 -2.48
CA PRO A 137 -5.35 -8.54 -1.31
C PRO A 137 -4.57 -9.83 -1.55
N VAL A 138 -4.66 -10.38 -2.77
CA VAL A 138 -3.97 -11.60 -3.25
C VAL A 138 -2.45 -11.55 -3.14
N PHE A 139 -1.88 -10.38 -2.89
CA PHE A 139 -0.47 -10.18 -2.69
C PHE A 139 -0.08 -9.98 -1.23
N HIS A 140 -1.00 -9.97 -0.27
CA HIS A 140 -0.59 -10.03 1.13
C HIS A 140 0.07 -11.38 1.42
N GLU A 141 1.03 -11.37 2.33
CA GLU A 141 1.71 -12.52 2.90
C GLU A 141 1.46 -12.57 4.40
N PRO A 142 1.52 -13.75 5.05
CA PRO A 142 1.34 -13.85 6.49
C PRO A 142 2.27 -12.93 7.29
N GLY A 143 3.50 -12.69 6.81
CA GLY A 143 4.45 -11.79 7.47
C GLY A 143 4.02 -10.33 7.54
N ASP A 144 3.06 -9.90 6.72
CA ASP A 144 2.56 -8.53 6.70
C ASP A 144 1.57 -8.24 7.84
N ILE A 145 1.05 -9.29 8.48
CA ILE A 145 0.03 -9.18 9.52
C ILE A 145 0.75 -9.35 10.86
N VAL A 146 1.04 -8.24 11.55
CA VAL A 146 1.77 -8.25 12.83
C VAL A 146 0.91 -7.76 13.99
N ASP A 147 -0.10 -6.93 13.73
CA ASP A 147 -1.05 -6.47 14.73
C ASP A 147 -2.50 -6.38 14.21
N ILE A 148 -3.42 -5.96 15.09
CA ILE A 148 -4.85 -5.86 14.79
C ILE A 148 -5.16 -4.78 13.73
N GLY A 149 -4.30 -3.76 13.60
CA GLY A 149 -4.41 -2.76 12.55
C GLY A 149 -4.18 -3.39 11.18
N ASP A 150 -3.16 -4.23 11.04
CA ASP A 150 -2.88 -4.94 9.78
C ASP A 150 -4.03 -5.88 9.39
N VAL A 151 -4.65 -6.54 10.38
CA VAL A 151 -5.85 -7.35 10.14
C VAL A 151 -6.98 -6.50 9.55
N ALA A 152 -7.26 -5.34 10.16
CA ALA A 152 -8.29 -4.44 9.67
C ALA A 152 -7.99 -3.95 8.24
N HIS A 153 -6.73 -3.64 7.94
CA HIS A 153 -6.33 -3.23 6.60
C HIS A 153 -6.49 -4.32 5.55
N PHE A 154 -6.05 -5.54 5.87
CA PHE A 154 -6.22 -6.65 4.95
C PHE A 154 -7.70 -6.91 4.63
N ILE A 155 -8.58 -6.85 5.65
CA ILE A 155 -10.03 -7.01 5.45
C ILE A 155 -10.61 -5.85 4.63
N LEU A 156 -10.20 -4.61 4.91
CA LEU A 156 -10.63 -3.45 4.12
C LEU A 156 -10.17 -3.55 2.66
N ALA A 157 -8.96 -4.06 2.42
CA ALA A 157 -8.43 -4.30 1.09
C ALA A 157 -9.25 -5.36 0.34
N LEU A 158 -9.59 -6.48 0.99
CA LEU A 158 -10.49 -7.51 0.43
C LEU A 158 -11.84 -6.92 0.02
N ASN A 159 -12.42 -6.10 0.89
CA ASN A 159 -13.70 -5.46 0.64
C ASN A 159 -13.61 -4.45 -0.51
N THR A 160 -12.56 -3.64 -0.56
CA THR A 160 -12.40 -2.58 -1.56
C THR A 160 -12.08 -3.14 -2.96
N ALA A 161 -11.21 -4.15 -3.04
CA ALA A 161 -10.78 -4.72 -4.31
C ALA A 161 -11.80 -5.69 -4.91
N HIS A 162 -12.48 -6.48 -4.06
CA HIS A 162 -13.33 -7.59 -4.51
C HIS A 162 -14.77 -7.51 -4.00
N GLY A 163 -15.17 -6.44 -3.33
CA GLY A 163 -16.49 -6.36 -2.68
C GLY A 163 -16.70 -7.43 -1.60
N LEU A 164 -15.62 -8.06 -1.14
CA LEU A 164 -15.66 -9.21 -0.27
C LEU A 164 -15.87 -8.75 1.17
N VAL A 165 -17.05 -9.07 1.71
CA VAL A 165 -17.37 -8.85 3.12
C VAL A 165 -16.96 -10.10 3.88
N TYR A 166 -15.83 -10.03 4.58
CA TYR A 166 -15.34 -11.17 5.35
C TYR A 166 -16.38 -11.58 6.41
N ARG A 167 -16.59 -12.90 6.53
CA ARG A 167 -17.41 -13.52 7.56
C ARG A 167 -16.79 -14.86 7.95
N THR A 168 -16.95 -15.27 9.20
CA THR A 168 -16.62 -16.63 9.63
C THR A 168 -17.29 -17.67 8.72
N GLY A 169 -16.52 -18.66 8.27
CA GLY A 169 -16.98 -19.70 7.34
C GLY A 169 -16.99 -19.30 5.86
N LEU A 170 -16.48 -18.11 5.50
CA LEU A 170 -16.24 -17.74 4.10
C LEU A 170 -15.21 -18.67 3.47
N GLU A 171 -15.58 -19.30 2.36
CA GLU A 171 -14.68 -20.13 1.54
C GLU A 171 -14.19 -19.33 0.34
N LEU A 172 -12.91 -18.92 0.35
CA LEU A 172 -12.35 -18.12 -0.74
C LEU A 172 -12.31 -18.86 -2.08
N ALA A 173 -12.20 -20.19 -2.06
CA ALA A 173 -12.16 -21.04 -3.25
C ALA A 173 -13.47 -21.00 -4.07
N THR A 174 -14.59 -20.65 -3.44
CA THR A 174 -15.93 -20.66 -4.03
C THR A 174 -16.57 -19.28 -4.04
N PHE A 175 -15.88 -18.25 -3.55
CA PHE A 175 -16.37 -16.88 -3.56
C PHE A 175 -16.45 -16.33 -4.99
N CYS A 176 -17.64 -15.94 -5.42
CA CYS A 176 -17.89 -15.28 -6.70
C CYS A 176 -18.25 -13.80 -6.49
N LEU A 177 -17.83 -12.94 -7.42
CA LEU A 177 -18.26 -11.54 -7.44
C LEU A 177 -19.76 -11.44 -7.75
N PRO A 178 -20.45 -10.35 -7.34
CA PRO A 178 -21.86 -10.18 -7.65
C PRO A 178 -22.14 -10.23 -9.16
N GLY A 179 -22.92 -11.22 -9.60
CA GLY A 179 -23.28 -11.42 -11.01
C GLY A 179 -22.34 -12.33 -11.79
N GLU A 180 -21.27 -12.83 -11.17
CA GLU A 180 -20.32 -13.76 -11.78
C GLU A 180 -20.60 -15.21 -11.35
N GLU A 181 -20.44 -16.15 -12.27
CA GLU A 181 -20.57 -17.60 -12.00
C GLU A 181 -19.22 -18.25 -11.67
N GLU A 182 -18.12 -17.65 -12.11
CA GLU A 182 -16.76 -18.14 -11.84
C GLU A 182 -16.21 -17.58 -10.52
N PRO A 183 -15.39 -18.36 -9.79
CA PRO A 183 -14.72 -17.89 -8.58
C PRO A 183 -13.83 -16.68 -8.84
N ALA A 184 -13.87 -15.71 -7.94
CA ALA A 184 -13.11 -14.47 -8.03
C ALA A 184 -11.59 -14.67 -7.90
N PHE A 185 -11.16 -15.83 -7.38
CA PHE A 185 -9.76 -16.12 -7.10
C PHE A 185 -9.33 -17.45 -7.73
N GLY A 186 -8.20 -17.44 -8.42
CA GLY A 186 -7.54 -18.68 -8.85
C GLY A 186 -6.90 -19.41 -7.67
N TRP A 187 -6.65 -20.71 -7.83
CA TRP A 187 -6.12 -21.60 -6.77
C TRP A 187 -4.90 -21.06 -6.03
N GLY A 188 -3.91 -20.54 -6.74
CA GLY A 188 -2.70 -19.98 -6.11
C GLY A 188 -2.96 -18.70 -5.31
N ALA A 189 -3.98 -17.91 -5.66
CA ALA A 189 -4.39 -16.74 -4.88
C ALA A 189 -5.17 -17.15 -3.63
N VAL A 190 -6.04 -18.17 -3.74
CA VAL A 190 -6.78 -18.74 -2.61
C VAL A 190 -5.82 -19.23 -1.53
N GLU A 191 -4.81 -20.03 -1.89
CA GLU A 191 -3.84 -20.57 -0.93
C GLU A 191 -3.12 -19.45 -0.16
N ARG A 192 -2.68 -18.40 -0.86
CA ARG A 192 -2.03 -17.24 -0.23
C ARG A 192 -2.98 -16.50 0.70
N LEU A 193 -4.18 -16.16 0.23
CA LEU A 193 -5.16 -15.43 1.02
C LEU A 193 -5.59 -16.21 2.27
N GLU A 194 -5.74 -17.53 2.18
CA GLU A 194 -6.04 -18.39 3.33
C GLU A 194 -4.90 -18.39 4.35
N ALA A 195 -3.65 -18.38 3.90
CA ALA A 195 -2.50 -18.25 4.80
C ALA A 195 -2.50 -16.90 5.54
N VAL A 196 -2.82 -15.81 4.84
CA VAL A 196 -2.96 -14.48 5.47
C VAL A 196 -4.14 -14.46 6.45
N LEU A 197 -5.30 -14.99 6.07
CA LEU A 197 -6.47 -15.10 6.95
C LEU A 197 -6.18 -15.96 8.18
N HIS A 198 -5.40 -17.03 8.03
CA HIS A 198 -4.93 -17.82 9.17
C HIS A 198 -4.11 -16.97 10.13
N LYS A 199 -3.18 -16.17 9.62
CA LYS A 199 -2.42 -15.24 10.46
C LYS A 199 -3.30 -14.19 11.14
N CYS A 200 -4.28 -13.64 10.44
CA CYS A 200 -5.23 -12.70 11.03
C CYS A 200 -6.00 -13.33 12.19
N ARG A 201 -6.40 -14.60 12.06
CA ARG A 201 -7.06 -15.36 13.14
C ARG A 201 -6.14 -15.57 14.34
N GLU A 202 -4.85 -15.86 14.14
CA GLU A 202 -3.88 -15.96 15.23
C GLU A 202 -3.80 -14.66 16.04
N ILE A 203 -3.79 -13.50 15.38
CA ILE A 203 -3.68 -12.19 16.02
C ILE A 203 -4.95 -11.81 16.77
N CYS A 204 -6.12 -12.07 16.17
CA CYS A 204 -7.40 -11.73 16.79
C CYS A 204 -7.75 -12.65 17.96
N GLY A 205 -7.14 -13.84 18.05
CA GLY A 205 -7.34 -14.80 19.15
C GLY A 205 -8.69 -15.53 19.13
N VAL A 206 -9.75 -14.92 18.60
CA VAL A 206 -11.08 -15.54 18.38
C VAL A 206 -11.70 -15.07 17.05
N GLU A 207 -12.38 -15.97 16.35
CA GLU A 207 -13.03 -15.66 15.05
C GLU A 207 -14.05 -14.51 15.15
N PHE A 208 -14.71 -14.37 16.30
CA PHE A 208 -15.67 -13.29 16.57
C PHE A 208 -15.07 -11.88 16.47
N ASP A 209 -13.77 -11.72 16.73
CA ASP A 209 -13.12 -10.41 16.64
C ASP A 209 -12.80 -10.02 15.20
N MET A 210 -12.52 -11.00 14.32
CA MET A 210 -12.40 -10.76 12.87
C MET A 210 -13.73 -10.28 12.26
N ASP A 211 -14.85 -10.89 12.64
CA ASP A 211 -16.18 -10.49 12.15
C ASP A 211 -16.52 -9.05 12.57
N LYS A 212 -16.19 -8.65 13.81
CA LYS A 212 -16.39 -7.26 14.26
C LYS A 212 -15.56 -6.28 13.45
N ILE A 213 -14.28 -6.61 13.22
CA ILE A 213 -13.39 -5.78 12.42
C ILE A 213 -13.94 -5.65 11.00
N ALA A 214 -14.39 -6.76 10.39
CA ALA A 214 -14.98 -6.75 9.05
C ALA A 214 -16.21 -5.86 8.94
N ILE A 215 -17.11 -5.92 9.94
CA ILE A 215 -18.30 -5.05 10.01
C ILE A 215 -17.88 -3.58 10.12
N GLN A 216 -16.92 -3.26 10.97
CA GLN A 216 -16.43 -1.89 11.12
C GLN A 216 -15.79 -1.38 9.82
N MET A 217 -14.99 -2.21 9.15
CA MET A 217 -14.35 -1.84 7.88
C MET A 217 -15.36 -1.67 6.75
N GLU A 218 -16.47 -2.41 6.76
CA GLU A 218 -17.56 -2.17 5.81
C GLU A 218 -18.20 -0.78 6.00
N VAL A 219 -18.37 -0.34 7.25
CA VAL A 219 -18.86 1.01 7.58
C VAL A 219 -17.88 2.07 7.09
N VAL A 220 -16.58 1.89 7.37
CA VAL A 220 -15.52 2.79 6.90
C VAL A 220 -15.52 2.87 5.37
N ARG A 221 -15.56 1.72 4.67
CA ARG A 221 -15.61 1.69 3.20
C ARG A 221 -16.82 2.46 2.67
N LYS A 222 -18.00 2.27 3.25
CA LYS A 222 -19.23 2.99 2.86
C LYS A 222 -19.12 4.49 3.10
N ALA A 223 -18.46 4.91 4.18
CA ALA A 223 -18.19 6.32 4.47
C ALA A 223 -17.11 6.93 3.55
N MET A 224 -16.22 6.11 3.01
CA MET A 224 -15.20 6.51 2.02
C MET A 224 -15.71 6.47 0.57
N LEU A 225 -16.94 6.02 0.31
CA LEU A 225 -17.54 6.17 -1.02
C LEU A 225 -17.68 7.67 -1.30
N PRO A 226 -17.27 8.14 -2.49
CA PRO A 226 -17.40 9.55 -2.82
C PRO A 226 -18.87 9.94 -2.73
N VAL A 227 -19.14 11.11 -2.14
CA VAL A 227 -20.50 11.65 -1.95
C VAL A 227 -21.31 11.63 -3.25
N SER A 228 -20.65 11.75 -4.40
CA SER A 228 -21.26 11.61 -5.73
C SER A 228 -21.98 10.27 -5.95
N TRP A 229 -21.45 9.16 -5.43
CA TRP A 229 -22.06 7.84 -5.57
C TRP A 229 -23.33 7.68 -4.71
N LEU A 230 -23.36 8.28 -3.52
CA LEU A 230 -24.56 8.29 -2.64
C LEU A 230 -25.68 9.15 -3.25
N VAL A 231 -25.30 10.30 -3.83
CA VAL A 231 -26.22 11.20 -4.56
C VAL A 231 -26.81 10.54 -5.80
N GLU A 232 -26.02 9.78 -6.57
CA GLU A 232 -26.50 9.01 -7.73
C GLU A 232 -27.49 7.90 -7.36
N LYS A 233 -27.46 7.40 -6.12
CA LYS A 233 -28.36 6.34 -5.62
C LYS A 233 -29.54 6.87 -4.81
N GLY A 234 -29.65 8.19 -4.63
CA GLY A 234 -30.77 8.82 -3.92
C GLY A 234 -30.84 8.47 -2.43
N LEU A 235 -29.68 8.23 -1.81
CA LEU A 235 -29.52 7.99 -0.37
C LEU A 235 -29.01 9.25 0.34
#